data_AF-A0A9N7N5E8-F1
#
_entry.id   AF-A0A9N7N5E8-F1
#
_cell.length_a   1.000
_cell.length_b   1.000
_cell.length_c   1.000
_cell.angle_alpha   90.00
_cell.angle_beta   90.00
_cell.angle_gamma   90.00
#
_symmetry.space_group_name_H-M   'P 1'
#
loop_
_entity.id
_entity.type
_entity.pdbx_description
1 polymer ?
#
loop_
_entity_poly.entity_id
_entity_poly.type
_entity_poly.pdbx_seq_one_letter_code
_entity_poly.pdbx_strand_id
1 'polypeptide(L)'
;MADKEISPEIRPEDGAADAANGPSESTSKVVSEEVEDELDELALDEPRAGIDVRLCDVGAAIQEVMESYEVEINGKVFQVKSIRNLNGHSIGPYQIHAGKSVPIVKGGEQTKMEEGEFYAIETFGSTGKGYVREDLECSHYMKNFDAGHVPLRLPRAKQLLATINKNFSTLAFCRRYLDRIGETKYLMALKNLCDAGIVQPYPPLCDNKGSYVSQFEHTILLRPTCKEVVSRGNDY
;
A
#
# COMPACT_ATOMS: atom_id res chain seq x y z
N MET A 1 55.75 -16.76 -17.29
CA MET A 1 55.22 -15.79 -18.27
C MET A 1 53.71 -15.83 -18.08
N ALA A 2 53.11 -15.01 -17.22
CA ALA A 2 52.89 -13.56 -17.38
C ALA A 2 52.12 -13.32 -18.71
N ASP A 3 50.89 -12.79 -18.76
CA ASP A 3 50.31 -11.70 -17.97
C ASP A 3 48.75 -11.69 -17.92
N LYS A 4 48.25 -10.88 -16.99
CA LYS A 4 46.86 -10.45 -16.70
C LYS A 4 46.25 -9.57 -17.80
N GLU A 5 44.90 -9.50 -17.83
CA GLU A 5 44.05 -8.27 -17.82
C GLU A 5 42.58 -8.68 -18.15
N ILE A 6 41.62 -8.60 -17.22
CA ILE A 6 40.72 -7.47 -16.83
C ILE A 6 39.68 -7.09 -17.92
N SER A 7 38.42 -7.13 -17.49
CA SER A 7 37.15 -6.84 -18.19
C SER A 7 37.07 -5.46 -18.87
N PRO A 8 36.11 -5.27 -19.80
CA PRO A 8 35.45 -3.98 -19.99
C PRO A 8 34.10 -3.97 -19.26
N GLU A 9 33.99 -3.04 -18.31
CA GLU A 9 32.73 -2.57 -17.72
C GLU A 9 31.76 -2.10 -18.82
N ILE A 10 30.51 -2.57 -18.76
CA ILE A 10 29.41 -1.98 -19.53
C ILE A 10 29.00 -0.70 -18.81
N ARG A 11 29.37 0.44 -19.40
CA ARG A 11 28.94 1.76 -18.95
C ARG A 11 27.44 1.94 -19.19
N PRO A 12 26.67 2.49 -18.24
CA PRO A 12 25.35 3.05 -18.53
C PRO A 12 25.58 4.38 -19.26
N GLU A 13 25.13 4.50 -20.51
CA GLU A 13 25.13 5.78 -21.21
C GLU A 13 23.94 6.64 -20.80
N ASP A 14 24.27 7.91 -20.60
CA ASP A 14 23.47 9.01 -20.06
C ASP A 14 22.21 9.30 -20.88
N GLY A 15 21.09 9.48 -20.17
CA GLY A 15 19.83 9.85 -20.82
C GLY A 15 18.65 10.04 -19.90
N ALA A 16 18.83 10.69 -18.74
CA ALA A 16 17.83 11.49 -17.99
C ALA A 16 18.29 11.68 -16.53
N ALA A 17 19.38 12.43 -16.33
CA ALA A 17 19.79 12.92 -15.02
C ALA A 17 19.64 14.44 -15.02
N ASP A 18 18.43 14.93 -14.75
CA ASP A 18 18.24 16.24 -14.11
C ASP A 18 16.78 16.42 -13.67
N ALA A 19 16.49 16.02 -12.42
CA ALA A 19 15.44 16.55 -11.53
C ALA A 19 15.18 15.58 -10.36
N ALA A 20 16.19 15.27 -9.56
CA ALA A 20 15.98 14.69 -8.22
C ALA A 20 17.23 14.89 -7.35
N ASN A 21 17.57 16.14 -7.04
CA ASN A 21 18.23 16.39 -5.76
C ASN A 21 17.17 16.14 -4.67
N GLY A 22 17.00 14.87 -4.31
CA GLY A 22 16.34 14.49 -3.07
C GLY A 22 17.10 15.08 -1.88
N PRO A 23 16.43 15.37 -0.75
CA PRO A 23 17.14 15.79 0.45
C PRO A 23 18.14 14.72 0.85
N SER A 24 19.31 15.15 1.33
CA SER A 24 20.34 14.31 1.98
C SER A 24 19.72 13.42 3.06
N GLU A 25 20.27 12.21 3.25
CA GLU A 25 19.95 11.25 4.32
C GLU A 25 19.96 11.88 5.72
N SER A 26 18.87 12.53 6.08
CA SER A 26 18.26 12.46 7.39
C SER A 26 16.81 12.09 7.14
N THR A 27 16.52 10.79 7.18
CA THR A 27 15.15 10.30 7.21
C THR A 27 14.53 10.82 8.51
N SER A 28 13.93 12.00 8.43
CA SER A 28 13.01 12.51 9.45
C SER A 28 11.79 11.60 9.39
N LYS A 29 11.82 10.51 10.15
CA LYS A 29 10.65 9.65 10.33
C LYS A 29 9.52 10.54 10.87
N VAL A 30 8.36 10.49 10.21
CA VAL A 30 7.15 11.23 10.63
C VAL A 30 6.50 10.59 11.85
N VAL A 31 6.85 9.35 12.13
CA VAL A 31 6.37 8.50 13.22
C VAL A 31 7.62 7.93 13.90
N SER A 32 7.81 8.20 15.19
CA SER A 32 8.97 7.69 15.94
C SER A 32 8.84 6.18 16.19
N GLU A 33 9.94 5.52 16.55
CA GLU A 33 9.93 4.11 16.97
C GLU A 33 8.93 3.88 18.12
N GLU A 34 8.79 4.84 19.03
CA GLU A 34 7.79 4.77 20.12
C GLU A 34 6.34 4.69 19.60
N VAL A 35 6.02 5.38 18.50
CA VAL A 35 4.68 5.27 17.89
C VAL A 35 4.53 3.95 17.14
N GLU A 36 5.59 3.47 16.49
CA GLU A 36 5.60 2.15 15.84
C GLU A 36 5.32 1.06 16.90
N ASP A 37 5.98 1.12 18.05
CA ASP A 37 5.78 0.22 19.19
C ASP A 37 4.34 0.29 19.76
N GLU A 38 3.75 1.48 19.92
CA GLU A 38 2.37 1.61 20.40
C GLU A 38 1.32 1.14 19.36
N LEU A 39 1.59 1.36 18.08
CA LEU A 39 0.79 0.81 16.98
C LEU A 39 0.92 -0.72 16.89
N ASP A 40 2.07 -1.24 17.28
CA ASP A 40 2.33 -2.65 17.39
C ASP A 40 1.61 -3.29 18.55
N GLU A 41 1.59 -2.61 19.69
CA GLU A 41 0.71 -2.97 20.79
C GLU A 41 -0.76 -2.92 20.37
N LEU A 42 -1.20 -1.94 19.58
CA LEU A 42 -2.56 -1.90 19.01
C LEU A 42 -2.86 -3.16 18.16
N ALA A 43 -1.94 -3.57 17.30
CA ALA A 43 -2.08 -4.78 16.50
C ALA A 43 -2.05 -6.06 17.36
N LEU A 44 -1.35 -6.06 18.49
CA LEU A 44 -1.21 -7.18 19.42
C LEU A 44 -2.31 -7.25 20.50
N ASP A 45 -2.93 -6.13 20.86
CA ASP A 45 -3.89 -6.01 21.97
C ASP A 45 -5.30 -6.44 21.52
N GLU A 46 -5.73 -7.63 21.97
CA GLU A 46 -7.03 -8.24 21.63
C GLU A 46 -8.24 -7.30 21.80
N PRO A 47 -8.36 -6.50 22.89
CA PRO A 47 -9.44 -5.55 23.07
C PRO A 47 -9.47 -4.42 22.03
N ARG A 48 -8.35 -4.16 21.35
CA ARG A 48 -8.22 -3.06 20.37
C ARG A 48 -8.32 -3.52 18.92
N ALA A 49 -7.96 -4.77 18.63
CA ALA A 49 -8.19 -5.42 17.35
C ALA A 49 -8.31 -6.94 17.59
N GLY A 50 -9.46 -7.53 17.29
CA GLY A 50 -9.75 -8.92 17.66
C GLY A 50 -11.16 -9.34 17.26
N ILE A 51 -11.49 -10.61 17.48
CA ILE A 51 -12.84 -11.14 17.19
C ILE A 51 -13.88 -10.30 17.95
N ASP A 52 -14.99 -9.99 17.31
CA ASP A 52 -16.09 -9.17 17.84
C ASP A 52 -15.79 -7.67 18.07
N VAL A 53 -14.55 -7.22 17.85
CA VAL A 53 -14.18 -5.80 17.91
C VAL A 53 -14.78 -5.06 16.72
N ARG A 54 -15.32 -3.86 16.98
CA ARG A 54 -15.91 -3.00 15.94
C ARG A 54 -14.80 -2.23 15.24
N LEU A 55 -14.83 -2.20 13.91
CA LEU A 55 -13.81 -1.53 13.09
C LEU A 55 -13.66 -0.05 13.45
N CYS A 56 -14.75 0.65 13.77
CA CYS A 56 -14.71 2.04 14.24
C CYS A 56 -13.95 2.26 15.56
N ASP A 57 -13.94 1.26 16.46
CA ASP A 57 -13.24 1.36 17.74
C ASP A 57 -11.73 1.23 17.50
N VAL A 58 -11.32 0.37 16.57
CA VAL A 58 -9.93 0.26 16.11
C VAL A 58 -9.45 1.60 15.56
N GLY A 59 -10.24 2.23 14.68
CA GLY A 59 -9.88 3.53 14.11
C GLY A 59 -9.85 4.68 15.12
N ALA A 60 -10.70 4.64 16.14
CA ALA A 60 -10.65 5.62 17.23
C ALA A 60 -9.36 5.47 18.05
N ALA A 61 -8.98 4.23 18.39
CA ALA A 61 -7.77 3.95 19.15
C ALA A 61 -6.50 4.31 18.37
N ILE A 62 -6.45 3.99 17.06
CA ILE A 62 -5.34 4.40 16.18
C ILE A 62 -5.20 5.93 16.15
N GLN A 63 -6.31 6.66 16.00
CA GLN A 63 -6.26 8.12 15.96
C GLN A 63 -5.79 8.73 17.27
N GLU A 64 -6.27 8.20 18.39
CA GLU A 64 -5.88 8.66 19.72
C GLU A 64 -4.37 8.57 19.91
N VAL A 65 -3.78 7.42 19.58
CA VAL A 65 -2.33 7.21 19.64
C VAL A 65 -1.63 8.14 18.66
N MET A 66 -1.96 8.06 17.36
CA MET A 66 -1.28 8.82 16.31
C MET A 66 -1.28 10.34 16.55
N GLU A 67 -2.42 10.91 16.93
CA GLU A 67 -2.56 12.37 17.11
C GLU A 67 -2.08 12.88 18.47
N SER A 68 -1.60 12.00 19.35
CA SER A 68 -0.93 12.37 20.61
C SER A 68 0.53 12.80 20.42
N TYR A 69 1.11 12.52 19.25
CA TYR A 69 2.52 12.82 18.95
C TYR A 69 2.70 14.10 18.12
N GLU A 70 3.84 14.73 18.34
CA GLU A 70 4.37 15.82 17.52
C GLU A 70 5.77 15.46 17.01
N VAL A 71 6.13 15.97 15.83
CA VAL A 71 7.46 15.80 15.24
C VAL A 71 8.03 17.14 14.82
N GLU A 72 9.33 17.34 15.03
CA GLU A 72 10.05 18.51 14.53
C GLU A 72 10.86 18.13 13.28
N ILE A 73 10.54 18.77 12.15
CA ILE A 73 11.24 18.57 10.88
C ILE A 73 11.69 19.93 10.36
N ASN A 74 13.01 20.09 10.15
CA ASN A 74 13.63 21.32 9.67
C ASN A 74 13.28 22.56 10.53
N GLY A 75 13.29 22.43 11.85
CA GLY A 75 13.00 23.54 12.77
C GLY A 75 11.53 23.90 12.89
N LYS A 76 10.62 23.06 12.37
CA LYS A 76 9.16 23.25 12.46
C LYS A 76 8.52 22.05 13.13
N VAL A 77 7.73 22.31 14.16
CA VAL A 77 6.93 21.30 14.87
C VAL A 77 5.60 21.08 14.15
N PHE A 78 5.20 19.82 14.03
CA PHE A 78 3.95 19.37 13.44
C PHE A 78 3.27 18.38 14.40
N GLN A 79 1.99 18.58 14.68
CA GLN A 79 1.16 17.50 15.20
C GLN A 79 0.97 16.45 14.09
N VAL A 80 1.22 15.18 14.42
CA VAL A 80 0.98 14.06 13.51
C VAL A 80 -0.53 13.92 13.27
N LYS A 81 -0.92 13.68 12.02
CA LYS A 81 -2.31 13.45 11.63
C LYS A 81 -2.47 12.13 10.92
N SER A 82 -3.45 11.33 11.32
CA SER A 82 -3.86 10.17 10.54
C SER A 82 -4.40 10.59 9.17
N ILE A 83 -4.01 9.89 8.11
CA ILE A 83 -4.57 10.10 6.76
C ILE A 83 -5.98 9.50 6.69
N ARG A 84 -6.99 10.33 6.92
CA ARG A 84 -8.39 9.89 7.17
C ARG A 84 -9.09 9.16 6.01
N ASN A 85 -8.52 9.15 4.82
CA ASN A 85 -9.05 8.44 3.65
C ASN A 85 -8.12 7.31 3.17
N LEU A 86 -7.22 6.85 4.03
CA LEU A 86 -6.55 5.56 3.94
C LEU A 86 -7.00 4.68 5.10
N ASN A 87 -6.89 3.38 4.92
CA ASN A 87 -7.49 2.38 5.78
C ASN A 87 -6.68 1.09 5.68
N GLY A 88 -6.62 0.33 6.77
CA GLY A 88 -6.36 -1.10 6.66
C GLY A 88 -7.55 -1.84 6.05
N HIS A 89 -7.43 -3.15 5.88
CA HIS A 89 -8.44 -3.91 5.18
C HIS A 89 -8.41 -5.41 5.50
N SER A 90 -9.54 -6.09 5.34
CA SER A 90 -9.58 -7.55 5.34
C SER A 90 -8.87 -8.11 4.10
N ILE A 91 -8.24 -9.28 4.23
CA ILE A 91 -7.54 -9.99 3.17
C ILE A 91 -8.22 -11.33 2.90
N GLY A 92 -8.36 -11.68 1.63
CA GLY A 92 -8.93 -12.95 1.18
C GLY A 92 -8.01 -13.68 0.20
N PRO A 93 -8.29 -14.96 -0.12
CA PRO A 93 -7.51 -15.71 -1.10
C PRO A 93 -7.48 -15.01 -2.46
N TYR A 94 -6.30 -14.59 -2.90
CA TYR A 94 -6.10 -13.81 -4.14
C TYR A 94 -6.87 -12.48 -4.19
N GLN A 95 -7.28 -11.93 -3.05
CA GLN A 95 -8.03 -10.69 -2.95
C GLN A 95 -7.43 -9.82 -1.84
N ILE A 96 -6.56 -8.88 -2.22
CA ILE A 96 -5.87 -8.04 -1.24
C ILE A 96 -6.87 -7.22 -0.41
N HIS A 97 -7.94 -6.70 -1.03
CA HIS A 97 -9.04 -6.01 -0.34
C HIS A 97 -10.32 -6.86 -0.36
N ALA A 98 -10.59 -7.60 0.72
CA ALA A 98 -11.72 -8.56 0.82
C ALA A 98 -13.06 -7.96 1.28
N GLY A 99 -13.17 -6.63 1.34
CA GLY A 99 -14.45 -5.93 1.49
C GLY A 99 -14.69 -5.22 2.83
N LYS A 100 -13.98 -5.58 3.91
CA LYS A 100 -14.00 -4.80 5.16
C LYS A 100 -12.83 -3.82 5.19
N SER A 101 -13.08 -2.58 5.57
CA SER A 101 -12.07 -1.53 5.74
C SER A 101 -11.87 -1.20 7.22
N VAL A 102 -10.63 -1.21 7.68
CA VAL A 102 -10.23 -0.84 9.04
C VAL A 102 -9.91 0.66 9.05
N PRO A 103 -10.75 1.52 9.65
CA PRO A 103 -10.45 2.94 9.75
C PRO A 103 -9.22 3.21 10.62
N ILE A 104 -8.55 4.34 10.34
CA ILE A 104 -7.44 4.86 11.17
C ILE A 104 -7.79 6.21 11.82
N VAL A 105 -9.09 6.55 11.77
CA VAL A 105 -9.70 7.71 12.41
C VAL A 105 -11.00 7.28 13.09
N LYS A 106 -11.38 7.99 14.15
CA LYS A 106 -12.66 7.75 14.83
C LYS A 106 -13.84 7.98 13.87
N GLY A 107 -14.91 7.23 14.11
CA GLY A 107 -16.07 7.17 13.24
C GLY A 107 -16.02 5.97 12.30
N GLY A 108 -16.85 5.98 11.27
CA GLY A 108 -16.97 4.84 10.34
C GLY A 108 -17.99 3.80 10.81
N GLU A 109 -17.91 2.62 10.19
CA GLU A 109 -18.89 1.56 10.37
C GLU A 109 -18.70 0.79 11.67
N GLN A 110 -19.82 0.33 12.23
CA GLN A 110 -19.84 -0.52 13.43
C GLN A 110 -19.68 -2.01 13.09
N THR A 111 -19.31 -2.32 11.85
CA THR A 111 -18.99 -3.67 11.37
C THR A 111 -17.94 -4.29 12.27
N LYS A 112 -18.08 -5.57 12.58
CA LYS A 112 -17.18 -6.30 13.46
C LYS A 112 -16.17 -7.14 12.68
N MET A 113 -15.01 -7.32 13.29
CA MET A 113 -14.05 -8.35 12.90
C MET A 113 -14.59 -9.72 13.31
N GLU A 114 -14.43 -10.71 12.45
CA GLU A 114 -14.95 -12.07 12.63
C GLU A 114 -13.82 -13.11 12.74
N GLU A 115 -14.12 -14.22 13.42
CA GLU A 115 -13.21 -15.35 13.52
C GLU A 115 -12.82 -15.89 12.13
N GLY A 116 -11.53 -16.17 11.94
CA GLY A 116 -10.97 -16.70 10.70
C GLY A 116 -10.58 -15.65 9.66
N GLU A 117 -10.88 -14.37 9.89
CA GLU A 117 -10.50 -13.30 8.97
C GLU A 117 -9.01 -12.94 9.09
N PHE A 118 -8.44 -12.56 7.95
CA PHE A 118 -7.14 -11.89 7.87
C PHE A 118 -7.36 -10.39 7.71
N TYR A 119 -6.49 -9.60 8.33
CA TYR A 119 -6.48 -8.15 8.18
C TYR A 119 -5.07 -7.62 7.96
N ALA A 120 -4.93 -6.70 7.01
CA ALA A 120 -3.87 -5.70 7.00
C ALA A 120 -4.26 -4.60 7.99
N ILE A 121 -3.48 -4.46 9.05
CA ILE A 121 -3.54 -3.33 9.97
C ILE A 121 -2.42 -2.37 9.57
N GLU A 122 -2.79 -1.34 8.84
CA GLU A 122 -1.86 -0.31 8.36
C GLU A 122 -2.33 1.08 8.79
N THR A 123 -1.37 1.93 9.13
CA THR A 123 -1.61 3.30 9.54
C THR A 123 -0.70 4.26 8.78
N PHE A 124 -1.17 5.51 8.65
CA PHE A 124 -0.48 6.52 7.86
C PHE A 124 -0.46 7.84 8.61
N GLY A 125 0.73 8.26 9.03
CA GLY A 125 0.97 9.54 9.68
C GLY A 125 1.39 10.60 8.68
N SER A 126 0.83 11.80 8.77
CA SER A 126 1.14 12.92 7.89
C SER A 126 1.39 14.22 8.66
N THR A 127 2.38 14.99 8.22
CA THR A 127 2.58 16.40 8.64
C THR A 127 1.72 17.39 7.83
N GLY A 128 0.99 16.89 6.84
CA GLY A 128 0.18 17.66 5.89
C GLY A 128 -1.28 17.87 6.33
N LYS A 129 -2.20 17.64 5.38
CA LYS A 129 -3.66 17.75 5.60
C LYS A 129 -4.28 16.48 6.16
N GLY A 130 -3.52 15.38 6.25
CA GLY A 130 -4.04 14.08 6.65
C GLY A 130 -5.10 13.59 5.67
N TYR A 131 -4.89 13.84 4.37
CA TYR A 131 -5.82 13.44 3.31
C TYR A 131 -5.09 13.31 1.98
N VAL A 132 -5.16 12.14 1.36
CA VAL A 132 -4.48 11.87 0.08
C VAL A 132 -5.41 12.06 -1.11
N ARG A 133 -4.81 12.42 -2.25
CA ARG A 133 -5.45 12.45 -3.56
C ARG A 133 -4.58 11.72 -4.55
N GLU A 134 -5.20 11.23 -5.61
CA GLU A 134 -4.46 10.67 -6.74
C GLU A 134 -3.57 11.75 -7.37
N ASP A 135 -2.29 11.44 -7.54
CA ASP A 135 -1.32 12.30 -8.23
C ASP A 135 -0.28 11.42 -8.95
N LEU A 136 0.53 12.03 -9.82
CA LEU A 136 1.61 11.39 -10.59
C LEU A 136 1.13 10.30 -11.57
N GLU A 137 2.08 9.62 -12.21
CA GLU A 137 1.78 8.59 -13.20
C GLU A 137 1.37 7.26 -12.53
N CYS A 138 0.21 6.72 -12.95
CA CYS A 138 -0.29 5.44 -12.47
C CYS A 138 0.62 4.28 -12.89
N SER A 139 1.05 3.48 -11.91
CA SER A 139 1.92 2.32 -12.11
C SER A 139 1.29 0.99 -11.66
N HIS A 140 0.35 1.01 -10.71
CA HIS A 140 -0.30 -0.17 -10.15
C HIS A 140 -1.67 -0.41 -10.78
N TYR A 141 -1.99 -1.67 -10.99
CA TYR A 141 -3.22 -2.14 -11.60
C TYR A 141 -3.64 -3.45 -10.95
N MET A 142 -4.93 -3.72 -10.87
CA MET A 142 -5.45 -4.99 -10.39
C MET A 142 -6.68 -5.37 -11.18
N LYS A 143 -6.88 -6.66 -11.46
CA LYS A 143 -8.15 -7.10 -12.05
C LYS A 143 -9.25 -6.94 -11.00
N ASN A 144 -10.39 -6.39 -11.39
CA ASN A 144 -11.56 -6.35 -10.52
C ASN A 144 -12.00 -7.78 -10.19
N PHE A 145 -12.04 -8.11 -8.90
CA PHE A 145 -12.27 -9.47 -8.41
C PHE A 145 -13.62 -10.02 -8.91
N ASP A 146 -14.67 -9.19 -8.82
CA ASP A 146 -16.04 -9.53 -9.23
C ASP A 146 -16.33 -9.23 -10.71
N ALA A 147 -15.31 -8.87 -11.51
CA ALA A 147 -15.53 -8.58 -12.92
C ALA A 147 -16.00 -9.83 -13.66
N GLY A 148 -17.25 -9.80 -14.11
CA GLY A 148 -17.82 -10.80 -14.99
C GLY A 148 -17.15 -10.81 -16.38
N HIS A 149 -17.63 -11.68 -17.26
CA HIS A 149 -17.16 -11.71 -18.64
C HIS A 149 -17.58 -10.44 -19.39
N VAL A 150 -16.61 -9.66 -19.86
CA VAL A 150 -16.84 -8.48 -20.72
C VAL A 150 -16.30 -8.75 -22.13
N PRO A 151 -17.13 -8.68 -23.19
CA PRO A 151 -16.70 -8.94 -24.55
C PRO A 151 -15.81 -7.81 -25.08
N LEU A 152 -14.50 -8.04 -25.05
CA LEU A 152 -13.51 -7.11 -25.63
C LEU A 152 -13.54 -7.17 -27.16
N ARG A 153 -13.44 -6.02 -27.83
CA ARG A 153 -13.33 -5.95 -29.30
C ARG A 153 -11.88 -5.94 -29.79
N LEU A 154 -10.98 -5.31 -29.04
CA LEU A 154 -9.57 -5.14 -29.42
C LEU A 154 -8.78 -6.44 -29.20
N PRO A 155 -8.16 -7.03 -30.24
CA PRO A 155 -7.38 -8.27 -30.09
C PRO A 155 -6.23 -8.15 -29.08
N ARG A 156 -5.52 -7.01 -29.09
CA ARG A 156 -4.45 -6.70 -28.12
C ARG A 156 -4.96 -6.68 -26.66
N ALA A 157 -6.17 -6.16 -26.42
CA ALA A 157 -6.76 -6.15 -25.08
C ALA A 157 -7.13 -7.57 -24.61
N LYS A 158 -7.66 -8.42 -25.51
CA LYS A 158 -7.91 -9.84 -25.21
C LYS A 158 -6.62 -10.58 -24.86
N GLN A 159 -5.56 -10.37 -25.65
CA GLN A 159 -4.26 -10.98 -25.41
C GLN A 159 -3.70 -10.55 -24.05
N LEU A 160 -3.69 -9.24 -23.78
CA LEU A 160 -3.20 -8.72 -22.51
C LEU A 160 -4.01 -9.24 -21.31
N LEU A 161 -5.35 -9.32 -21.42
CA LEU A 161 -6.19 -9.89 -20.37
C LEU A 161 -5.87 -11.38 -20.13
N ALA A 162 -5.60 -12.15 -21.18
CA ALA A 162 -5.16 -13.54 -21.04
C ALA A 162 -3.80 -13.62 -20.32
N THR A 163 -2.86 -12.73 -20.64
CA THR A 163 -1.58 -12.61 -19.91
C THR A 163 -1.80 -12.27 -18.44
N ILE A 164 -2.67 -11.30 -18.13
CA ILE A 164 -2.98 -10.90 -16.75
C ILE A 164 -3.60 -12.07 -15.98
N ASN A 165 -4.61 -12.74 -16.55
CA ASN A 165 -5.25 -13.91 -15.92
C ASN A 165 -4.26 -15.04 -15.64
N LYS A 166 -3.32 -15.29 -16.57
CA LYS A 166 -2.31 -16.35 -16.44
C LYS A 166 -1.27 -16.06 -15.36
N ASN A 167 -0.81 -14.81 -15.26
CA ASN A 167 0.36 -14.47 -14.44
C ASN A 167 -0.01 -13.86 -13.08
N PHE A 168 -1.13 -13.15 -12.99
CA PHE A 168 -1.53 -12.40 -11.79
C PHE A 168 -2.90 -12.81 -11.26
N SER A 169 -3.77 -13.36 -12.11
CA SER A 169 -5.17 -13.64 -11.78
C SER A 169 -5.88 -12.37 -11.28
N THR A 170 -6.18 -12.28 -9.99
CA THR A 170 -6.79 -11.13 -9.30
C THR A 170 -5.80 -10.38 -8.40
N LEU A 171 -4.54 -10.82 -8.33
CA LEU A 171 -3.49 -10.08 -7.62
C LEU A 171 -3.12 -8.80 -8.37
N ALA A 172 -2.67 -7.80 -7.62
CA ALA A 172 -2.14 -6.57 -8.19
C ALA A 172 -0.86 -6.83 -9.01
N PHE A 173 -0.65 -5.99 -10.01
CA PHE A 173 0.54 -5.99 -10.86
C PHE A 173 0.93 -4.55 -11.21
N CYS A 174 2.12 -4.39 -11.80
CA CYS A 174 2.59 -3.10 -12.28
C CYS A 174 3.13 -3.20 -13.72
N ARG A 175 3.31 -2.04 -14.38
CA ARG A 175 3.85 -1.96 -15.75
C ARG A 175 5.18 -2.70 -15.91
N ARG A 176 6.10 -2.53 -14.95
CA ARG A 176 7.41 -3.22 -14.92
C ARG A 176 7.29 -4.75 -14.95
N TYR A 177 6.23 -5.31 -14.37
CA TYR A 177 6.00 -6.76 -14.37
C TYR A 177 5.53 -7.24 -15.74
N LEU A 178 4.69 -6.45 -16.42
CA LEU A 178 4.32 -6.70 -17.83
C LEU A 178 5.55 -6.65 -18.74
N ASP A 179 6.40 -5.64 -18.57
CA ASP A 179 7.65 -5.52 -19.33
C ASP A 179 8.54 -6.76 -19.13
N ARG A 180 8.71 -7.20 -17.88
CA ARG A 180 9.55 -8.35 -17.52
C ARG A 180 9.06 -9.67 -18.15
N ILE A 181 7.75 -9.85 -18.31
CA ILE A 181 7.18 -11.05 -18.95
C ILE A 181 7.05 -10.93 -20.47
N GLY A 182 7.61 -9.85 -21.06
CA GLY A 182 7.73 -9.68 -22.50
C GLY A 182 6.56 -8.97 -23.18
N GLU A 183 5.61 -8.42 -22.43
CA GLU A 183 4.57 -7.57 -23.02
C GLU A 183 5.19 -6.25 -23.50
N THR A 184 4.81 -5.82 -24.70
CA THR A 184 5.29 -4.55 -25.28
C THR A 184 4.14 -3.79 -25.92
N LYS A 185 4.24 -2.45 -25.96
CA LYS A 185 3.22 -1.56 -26.58
C LYS A 185 1.80 -1.86 -26.07
N TYR A 186 1.67 -2.19 -24.78
CA TYR A 186 0.42 -2.65 -24.16
C TYR A 186 -0.41 -1.51 -23.54
N LEU A 187 0.11 -0.29 -23.42
CA LEU A 187 -0.56 0.80 -22.69
C LEU A 187 -1.98 1.10 -23.20
N MET A 188 -2.22 1.09 -24.51
CA MET A 188 -3.56 1.29 -25.08
C MET A 188 -4.50 0.11 -24.77
N ALA A 189 -3.97 -1.12 -24.77
CA ALA A 189 -4.73 -2.30 -24.39
C ALA A 189 -5.07 -2.28 -22.89
N LEU A 190 -4.11 -1.90 -22.04
CA LEU A 190 -4.32 -1.74 -20.60
C LEU A 190 -5.37 -0.67 -20.31
N LYS A 191 -5.28 0.50 -20.96
CA LYS A 191 -6.32 1.54 -20.86
C LYS A 191 -7.69 0.98 -21.26
N ASN A 192 -7.78 0.20 -22.33
CA ASN A 192 -9.05 -0.40 -22.74
C ASN A 192 -9.62 -1.38 -21.70
N LEU A 193 -8.77 -2.14 -21.00
CA LEU A 193 -9.21 -2.99 -19.89
C LEU A 193 -9.71 -2.16 -18.70
N CYS A 194 -9.08 -1.01 -18.43
CA CYS A 194 -9.53 -0.08 -17.41
C CYS A 194 -10.87 0.57 -17.76
N ASP A 195 -11.00 1.11 -18.97
CA ASP A 195 -12.24 1.72 -19.47
C ASP A 195 -13.41 0.71 -19.47
N ALA A 196 -13.11 -0.59 -19.66
CA ALA A 196 -14.08 -1.67 -19.62
C ALA A 196 -14.43 -2.15 -18.20
N GLY A 197 -13.81 -1.61 -17.15
CA GLY A 197 -14.03 -2.02 -15.76
C GLY A 197 -13.48 -3.41 -15.41
N ILE A 198 -12.62 -3.99 -16.25
CA ILE A 198 -12.03 -5.31 -16.02
C ILE A 198 -10.80 -5.20 -15.12
N VAL A 199 -10.02 -4.12 -15.32
CA VAL A 199 -8.83 -3.79 -14.53
C VAL A 199 -9.06 -2.44 -13.88
N GLN A 200 -8.71 -2.30 -12.62
CA GLN A 200 -8.76 -1.04 -11.90
C GLN A 200 -7.35 -0.44 -11.83
N PRO A 201 -7.15 0.84 -12.21
CA PRO A 201 -5.91 1.56 -11.93
C PRO A 201 -5.84 1.98 -10.45
N TYR A 202 -4.65 1.90 -9.87
CA TYR A 202 -4.34 2.38 -8.51
C TYR A 202 -3.19 3.38 -8.61
N PRO A 203 -3.48 4.66 -8.91
CA PRO A 203 -2.45 5.69 -8.98
C PRO A 203 -1.84 5.98 -7.61
N PRO A 204 -0.65 6.59 -7.55
CA PRO A 204 -0.06 7.07 -6.30
C PRO A 204 -1.02 7.99 -5.53
N LEU A 205 -1.05 7.82 -4.21
CA LEU A 205 -1.88 8.60 -3.30
C LEU A 205 -0.97 9.56 -2.51
N CYS A 206 -1.17 10.85 -2.70
CA CYS A 206 -0.30 11.89 -2.15
C CYS A 206 -1.08 12.91 -1.31
N ASP A 207 -0.53 13.29 -0.16
CA ASP A 207 -0.98 14.47 0.59
C ASP A 207 -0.38 15.75 -0.07
N ASN A 208 -0.61 16.93 0.50
CA ASN A 208 -0.19 18.19 -0.09
C ASN A 208 1.33 18.28 -0.25
N LYS A 209 1.79 18.81 -1.39
CA LYS A 209 3.21 19.04 -1.67
C LYS A 209 3.96 19.65 -0.48
N GLY A 210 5.11 19.06 -0.15
CA GLY A 210 5.96 19.46 0.96
C GLY A 210 5.59 18.86 2.32
N SER A 211 4.51 18.07 2.42
CA SER A 211 4.28 17.21 3.59
C SER A 211 5.19 15.99 3.55
N TYR A 212 5.34 15.39 4.71
CA TYR A 212 5.98 14.09 4.90
C TYR A 212 4.90 13.10 5.35
N VAL A 213 5.00 11.86 4.86
CA VAL A 213 4.12 10.75 5.22
C VAL A 213 4.96 9.54 5.62
N SER A 214 4.58 8.84 6.67
CA SER A 214 5.08 7.51 7.01
C SER A 214 3.94 6.51 7.06
N GLN A 215 4.28 5.24 6.90
CA GLN A 215 3.37 4.11 6.99
C GLN A 215 4.02 3.02 7.81
N PHE A 216 3.18 2.28 8.54
CA PHE A 216 3.55 1.01 9.13
C PHE A 216 2.41 0.00 8.89
N GLU A 217 2.73 -1.28 8.73
CA GLU A 217 1.75 -2.32 8.42
C GLU A 217 2.12 -3.68 8.99
N HIS A 218 1.12 -4.38 9.52
CA HIS A 218 1.18 -5.81 9.78
C HIS A 218 -0.04 -6.56 9.28
N THR A 219 0.16 -7.83 8.95
CA THR A 219 -0.92 -8.79 8.72
C THR A 219 -1.21 -9.54 10.01
N ILE A 220 -2.50 -9.58 10.39
CA ILE A 220 -2.99 -10.39 11.50
C ILE A 220 -3.94 -11.47 11.01
N LEU A 221 -3.95 -12.59 11.74
CA LEU A 221 -4.91 -13.67 11.59
C LEU A 221 -5.71 -13.82 12.89
N LEU A 222 -7.03 -13.71 12.80
CA LEU A 222 -7.94 -13.91 13.93
C LEU A 222 -8.29 -15.39 14.05
N ARG A 223 -7.43 -16.18 14.71
CA ARG A 223 -7.67 -17.62 14.88
C ARG A 223 -8.72 -17.84 15.99
N PRO A 224 -9.42 -18.99 16.00
CA PRO A 224 -10.40 -19.30 17.05
C PRO A 224 -9.82 -19.27 18.47
N THR A 225 -8.50 -19.47 18.62
CA THR A 225 -7.83 -19.58 19.92
C THR A 225 -7.00 -18.36 20.29
N CYS A 226 -6.66 -17.50 19.33
CA CYS A 226 -5.81 -16.32 19.53
C CYS A 226 -5.77 -15.46 18.27
N LYS A 227 -5.52 -14.17 18.42
CA LYS A 227 -4.93 -13.35 17.37
C LYS A 227 -3.44 -13.67 17.19
N GLU A 228 -3.01 -13.77 15.94
CA GLU A 228 -1.62 -13.97 15.55
C GLU A 228 -1.18 -12.85 14.60
N VAL A 229 -0.15 -12.09 14.96
CA VAL A 229 0.49 -11.11 14.06
C VAL A 229 1.50 -11.87 13.20
N VAL A 230 1.03 -12.41 12.08
CA VAL A 230 1.79 -13.39 11.27
C VAL A 230 3.01 -12.78 10.58
N SER A 231 3.07 -11.45 10.48
CA SER A 231 4.19 -10.71 9.87
C SER A 231 5.17 -10.11 10.88
N ARG A 232 4.98 -10.32 12.18
CA ARG A 232 5.83 -9.73 13.23
C ARG A 232 7.28 -10.19 13.10
N GLY A 233 8.22 -9.24 13.09
CA GLY A 233 9.65 -9.48 13.04
C GLY A 233 10.39 -9.13 14.33
N ASN A 234 11.73 -9.09 14.26
CA ASN A 234 12.58 -8.50 15.33
C ASN A 234 12.97 -7.04 15.02
N ASP A 235 12.72 -6.62 13.78
CA ASP A 235 12.89 -5.26 13.28
C ASP A 235 11.70 -4.41 13.65
N TYR A 236 10.51 -4.96 13.46
CA TYR A 236 9.25 -4.41 13.90
C TYR A 236 8.21 -5.54 13.96
#